data_AF-A0A2P2K475-F1
#
_entry.id   AF-A0A2P2K475-F1
#
_cell.length_a   1.000
_cell.length_b   1.000
_cell.length_c   1.000
_cell.angle_alpha   90.00
_cell.angle_beta   90.00
_cell.angle_gamma   90.00
#
_symmetry.space_group_name_H-M   'P 1'
#
loop_
_entity.id
_entity.type
_entity.pdbx_description
1 polymer ?
#
loop_
_entity_poly.entity_id
_entity_poly.type
_entity_poly.pdbx_seq_one_letter_code
_entity_poly.pdbx_strand_id
1 'polypeptide(L)'
;MSKTKAMEHLFDAVNIDPTRILQQTVCYDHQNSLTYSVAWGYSIQVFEGNEFLPDLLYLQRTFVPWRRSTAIDFSHYMFNTREYPRHPCKRPAVFFVGSVISSENGILSNYTRHNIEDCPRANAIKNLKYIEVFSHKLELDTEQMMIPPRRQCCDVSSVFKESMVISIRQCGSSELISMHL
;
A
#
# COMPACT_ATOMS: atom_id res chain seq x y z
N MET A 1 1.78 18.68 -8.79
CA MET A 1 2.88 18.88 -7.82
C MET A 1 4.20 18.78 -8.56
N SER A 2 5.21 19.62 -8.26
CA SER A 2 6.56 19.43 -8.82
C SER A 2 7.27 18.28 -8.11
N LYS A 3 8.35 17.75 -8.69
CA LYS A 3 9.15 16.67 -8.08
C LYS A 3 9.71 17.07 -6.71
N THR A 4 10.17 18.30 -6.57
CA THR A 4 10.71 18.84 -5.30
C THR A 4 9.62 18.91 -4.23
N LYS A 5 8.47 19.49 -4.57
CA LYS A 5 7.32 19.55 -3.65
C LYS A 5 6.85 18.15 -3.25
N ALA A 6 6.78 17.21 -4.20
CA ALA A 6 6.39 15.84 -3.91
C ALA A 6 7.38 15.15 -2.95
N MET A 7 8.66 15.47 -3.04
CA MET A 7 9.65 15.01 -2.06
C MET A 7 9.42 15.64 -0.70
N GLU A 8 9.26 16.95 -0.61
CA GLU A 8 8.94 17.66 0.65
C GLU A 8 7.71 17.05 1.33
N HIS A 9 6.66 16.74 0.56
CA HIS A 9 5.43 16.12 1.07
C HIS A 9 5.61 14.67 1.56
N LEU A 10 6.50 13.89 0.93
CA LEU A 10 6.89 12.59 1.48
C LEU A 10 7.59 12.76 2.85
N PHE A 11 8.41 13.80 2.99
CA PHE A 11 9.11 14.08 4.25
C PHE A 11 8.18 14.53 5.38
N ASP A 12 7.01 15.11 5.08
CA ASP A 12 5.98 15.37 6.10
C ASP A 12 5.58 14.09 6.85
N ALA A 13 5.46 12.96 6.13
CA ALA A 13 5.19 11.65 6.73
C ALA A 13 6.43 11.06 7.44
N VAL A 14 7.61 11.17 6.82
CA VAL A 14 8.89 10.69 7.39
C VAL A 14 9.15 11.30 8.77
N ASN A 15 8.89 12.59 8.92
CA ASN A 15 9.13 13.31 10.18
C ASN A 15 8.21 12.86 11.32
N ILE A 16 7.09 12.19 11.01
CA ILE A 16 6.11 11.73 12.00
C ILE A 16 6.39 10.29 12.45
N ASP A 17 6.54 9.35 11.51
CA ASP A 17 6.86 7.95 11.80
C ASP A 17 7.89 7.41 10.79
N PRO A 18 9.19 7.67 11.02
CA PRO A 18 10.24 7.27 10.09
C PRO A 18 10.43 5.75 10.03
N THR A 19 10.01 5.02 11.07
CA THR A 19 10.18 3.56 11.11
C THR A 19 9.20 2.85 10.19
N ARG A 20 8.02 3.45 9.95
CA ARG A 20 6.92 2.88 9.15
C ARG A 20 6.94 3.32 7.70
N ILE A 21 7.67 4.39 7.36
CA ILE A 21 7.66 4.97 6.01
C ILE A 21 7.95 3.92 4.93
N LEU A 22 7.12 3.88 3.89
CA LEU A 22 7.20 2.92 2.77
C LEU A 22 7.14 1.43 3.15
N GLN A 23 6.97 1.07 4.42
CA GLN A 23 6.74 -0.32 4.80
C GLN A 23 5.38 -0.77 4.25
N GLN A 24 5.39 -1.92 3.58
CA GLN A 24 4.20 -2.46 2.94
C GLN A 24 3.41 -3.32 3.93
N THR A 25 2.15 -2.95 4.13
CA THR A 25 1.16 -3.70 4.91
C THR A 25 0.01 -4.08 3.98
N VAL A 26 -0.47 -5.33 4.04
CA VAL A 26 -1.54 -5.82 3.16
C VAL A 26 -2.77 -6.17 3.98
N CYS A 27 -3.91 -5.57 3.63
CA CYS A 27 -5.20 -5.73 4.32
C CYS A 27 -6.21 -6.37 3.37
N TYR A 28 -7.07 -7.20 3.93
CA TYR A 28 -8.12 -7.88 3.20
C TYR A 28 -9.49 -7.41 3.67
N ASP A 29 -10.33 -6.99 2.72
CA ASP A 29 -11.75 -6.77 2.95
C ASP A 29 -12.52 -7.93 2.30
N HIS A 30 -12.85 -8.91 3.12
CA HIS A 30 -13.60 -10.08 2.67
C HIS A 30 -15.04 -9.75 2.24
N GLN A 31 -15.64 -8.68 2.77
CA GLN A 31 -17.03 -8.33 2.46
C GLN A 31 -17.16 -7.80 1.03
N ASN A 32 -16.23 -6.92 0.63
CA ASN A 32 -16.20 -6.37 -0.72
C ASN A 32 -15.28 -7.14 -1.67
N SER A 33 -14.60 -8.18 -1.19
CA SER A 33 -13.57 -8.92 -1.92
C SER A 33 -12.50 -8.00 -2.48
N LEU A 34 -11.90 -7.19 -1.61
CA LEU A 34 -10.86 -6.22 -1.97
C LEU A 34 -9.58 -6.49 -1.20
N THR A 35 -8.44 -6.21 -1.85
CA THR A 35 -7.13 -6.27 -1.20
C THR A 35 -6.47 -4.89 -1.25
N TYR A 36 -6.00 -4.42 -0.09
CA TYR A 36 -5.34 -3.13 0.09
C TYR A 36 -3.87 -3.35 0.36
N SER A 37 -3.00 -2.88 -0.54
CA SER A 37 -1.57 -2.81 -0.31
C SER A 37 -1.20 -1.39 0.10
N VAL A 38 -0.94 -1.20 1.39
CA VAL A 38 -0.64 0.09 2.03
C VAL A 38 0.87 0.26 2.13
N ALA A 39 1.43 1.22 1.39
CA ALA A 39 2.78 1.74 1.61
C ALA A 39 2.65 3.06 2.38
N TRP A 40 2.72 2.97 3.70
CA TRP A 40 2.39 4.09 4.59
C TRP A 40 3.26 5.32 4.31
N GLY A 41 2.62 6.50 4.31
CA GLY A 41 3.25 7.78 4.01
C GLY A 41 3.53 8.02 2.52
N TYR A 42 3.11 7.11 1.62
CA TYR A 42 3.24 7.29 0.18
C TYR A 42 1.96 6.99 -0.59
N SER A 43 1.56 5.71 -0.69
CA SER A 43 0.41 5.32 -1.49
C SER A 43 -0.26 4.03 -1.04
N ILE A 44 -1.53 3.88 -1.41
CA ILE A 44 -2.34 2.69 -1.21
C ILE A 44 -2.77 2.18 -2.58
N GLN A 45 -2.57 0.91 -2.84
CA GLN A 45 -3.09 0.23 -4.01
C GLN A 45 -4.25 -0.67 -3.62
N VAL A 46 -5.40 -0.50 -4.27
CA VAL A 46 -6.62 -1.28 -4.04
C VAL A 46 -6.85 -2.18 -5.24
N PHE A 47 -6.85 -3.49 -4.98
CA PHE A 47 -7.05 -4.55 -5.96
C PHE A 47 -8.47 -5.12 -5.82
N GLU A 48 -9.05 -5.51 -6.96
CA GLU A 48 -10.30 -6.26 -6.99
C GLU A 48 -9.98 -7.75 -6.81
N GLY A 49 -10.61 -8.39 -5.83
CA GLY A 49 -10.35 -9.78 -5.47
C GLY A 49 -9.42 -9.96 -4.28
N ASN A 50 -9.26 -11.22 -3.88
CA ASN A 50 -8.34 -11.65 -2.84
C ASN A 50 -7.00 -11.97 -3.49
N GLU A 51 -6.10 -11.00 -3.50
CA GLU A 51 -4.76 -11.16 -4.07
C GLU A 51 -3.86 -11.96 -3.13
N PHE A 52 -3.07 -12.86 -3.69
CA PHE A 52 -2.12 -13.63 -2.91
C PHE A 52 -1.06 -12.71 -2.31
N LEU A 53 -0.85 -12.83 -1.00
CA LEU A 53 0.16 -12.03 -0.30
C LEU A 53 1.54 -12.15 -0.98
N PRO A 54 2.08 -13.35 -1.30
CA PRO A 54 3.35 -13.48 -2.02
C PRO A 54 3.45 -12.63 -3.30
N ASP A 55 2.38 -12.53 -4.07
CA ASP A 55 2.36 -11.80 -5.34
C ASP A 55 2.40 -10.28 -5.14
N LEU A 56 1.77 -9.80 -4.06
CA LEU A 56 1.79 -8.39 -3.69
C LEU A 56 3.12 -7.94 -3.06
N LEU A 57 3.87 -8.87 -2.47
CA LEU A 57 5.17 -8.58 -1.85
C LEU A 57 6.29 -8.41 -2.87
N TYR A 58 6.14 -8.97 -4.07
CA TYR A 58 7.08 -8.69 -5.15
C TYR A 58 6.96 -7.23 -5.57
N LEU A 59 8.11 -6.57 -5.68
CA LEU A 59 8.17 -5.18 -6.10
C LEU A 59 7.59 -5.03 -7.50
N GLN A 60 6.74 -4.01 -7.68
CA GLN A 60 6.18 -3.71 -8.98
C GLN A 60 7.27 -3.22 -9.94
N ARG A 61 7.32 -3.78 -11.14
CA ARG A 61 8.28 -3.35 -12.18
C ARG A 61 8.07 -1.88 -12.54
N THR A 62 9.09 -1.05 -12.35
CA THR A 62 9.11 0.40 -12.67
C THR A 62 10.07 0.77 -13.80
N PHE A 63 10.80 -0.20 -14.34
CA PHE A 63 11.81 0.01 -15.38
C PHE A 63 11.49 -0.83 -16.61
N VAL A 64 12.09 -0.43 -17.73
CA VAL A 64 12.09 -1.19 -18.98
C VAL A 64 13.52 -1.25 -19.51
N PRO A 65 13.94 -2.37 -20.13
CA PRO A 65 15.25 -2.45 -20.74
C PRO A 65 15.37 -1.41 -21.85
N TRP A 66 16.55 -0.79 -21.94
CA TRP A 66 16.85 0.18 -23.00
C TRP A 66 16.77 -0.46 -24.40
N ARG A 67 17.35 -1.66 -24.55
CA ARG A 67 17.31 -2.42 -25.79
C ARG A 67 15.99 -3.18 -25.88
N ARG A 68 15.07 -2.68 -26.73
CA ARG A 68 13.80 -3.34 -27.05
C ARG A 68 14.04 -4.47 -28.05
N SER A 69 14.53 -5.61 -27.60
CA SER A 69 14.56 -6.83 -28.41
C SER A 69 13.55 -7.83 -27.86
N THR A 70 12.85 -8.53 -28.75
CA THR A 70 11.91 -9.62 -28.41
C THR A 70 12.56 -10.76 -27.63
N ALA A 71 13.90 -10.83 -27.59
CA ALA A 71 14.68 -11.86 -26.92
C ALA A 71 15.32 -11.41 -25.59
N ILE A 72 15.16 -10.15 -25.16
CA ILE A 72 15.63 -9.72 -23.84
C ILE A 72 14.51 -10.02 -22.85
N ASP A 73 14.57 -11.24 -22.33
CA ASP A 73 13.75 -11.65 -21.21
C ASP A 73 14.16 -10.86 -19.95
N PHE A 74 13.19 -10.52 -19.12
CA PHE A 74 13.42 -9.83 -17.85
C PHE A 74 14.17 -10.71 -16.84
N SER A 75 14.40 -11.98 -17.16
CA SER A 75 15.25 -12.93 -16.43
C SER A 75 16.72 -12.53 -16.32
N HIS A 76 17.19 -11.52 -17.06
CA HIS A 76 18.55 -10.98 -16.90
C HIS A 76 18.74 -10.19 -15.59
N TYR A 77 17.67 -9.79 -14.91
CA TYR A 77 17.76 -9.12 -13.62
C TYR A 77 17.68 -10.14 -12.49
N MET A 78 18.59 -10.07 -11.52
CA MET A 78 18.70 -11.02 -10.40
C MET A 78 17.63 -10.81 -9.30
N PHE A 79 16.66 -9.94 -9.51
CA PHE A 79 15.63 -9.62 -8.53
C PHE A 79 14.23 -9.88 -9.10
N ASN A 80 13.36 -10.44 -8.26
CA ASN A 80 12.00 -10.75 -8.64
C ASN A 80 11.14 -9.49 -8.66
N THR A 81 10.45 -9.25 -9.76
CA THR A 81 9.45 -8.18 -9.87
C THR A 81 8.13 -8.73 -10.35
N ARG A 82 7.03 -8.19 -9.84
CA ARG A 82 5.72 -8.43 -10.44
C ARG A 82 5.53 -7.54 -11.66
N GLU A 83 4.87 -8.06 -12.68
CA GLU A 83 4.56 -7.31 -13.89
C GLU A 83 3.63 -6.13 -13.59
N TYR A 84 3.88 -5.00 -14.23
CA TYR A 84 2.92 -3.90 -14.26
C TYR A 84 1.99 -4.05 -15.46
N PRO A 85 0.67 -4.22 -15.26
CA PRO A 85 -0.25 -4.44 -16.36
C PRO A 85 -0.20 -3.33 -17.41
N ARG A 86 -0.07 -3.72 -18.69
CA ARG A 86 -0.09 -2.77 -19.81
C ARG A 86 -1.46 -2.11 -19.96
N HIS A 87 -2.53 -2.91 -19.79
CA HIS A 87 -3.90 -2.42 -19.87
C HIS A 87 -4.24 -1.58 -18.62
N PRO A 88 -4.64 -0.30 -18.77
CA PRO A 88 -4.93 0.59 -17.63
C PRO A 88 -5.97 0.02 -16.66
N CYS A 89 -7.04 -0.59 -17.18
CA CYS A 89 -8.09 -1.17 -16.34
C CYS A 89 -7.73 -2.42 -15.56
N LYS A 90 -6.59 -3.07 -15.87
CA LYS A 90 -6.06 -4.19 -15.07
C LYS A 90 -5.20 -3.70 -13.90
N ARG A 91 -4.98 -2.39 -13.78
CA ARG A 91 -4.17 -1.81 -12.72
C ARG A 91 -5.03 -1.54 -11.48
N PRO A 92 -4.46 -1.67 -10.28
CA PRO A 92 -5.16 -1.32 -9.04
C PRO A 92 -5.54 0.16 -9.02
N ALA A 93 -6.56 0.50 -8.23
CA ALA A 93 -6.81 1.88 -7.89
C ALA A 93 -5.70 2.38 -6.97
N VAL A 94 -5.11 3.53 -7.27
CA VAL A 94 -4.01 4.10 -6.47
C VAL A 94 -4.54 5.31 -5.72
N PHE A 95 -4.21 5.41 -4.44
CA PHE A 95 -4.49 6.55 -3.60
C PHE A 95 -3.16 7.09 -3.07
N PHE A 96 -2.91 8.38 -3.19
CA PHE A 96 -1.71 9.01 -2.67
C PHE A 96 -2.00 9.72 -1.36
N VAL A 97 -1.00 9.75 -0.48
CA VAL A 97 -1.08 10.51 0.76
C VAL A 97 -1.42 11.97 0.45
N GLY A 98 -2.32 12.55 1.23
CA GLY A 98 -2.72 13.95 1.17
C GLY A 98 -2.23 14.71 2.39
N SER A 99 -2.45 14.16 3.59
CA SER A 99 -1.95 14.73 4.85
C SER A 99 -1.68 13.63 5.87
N VAL A 100 -0.79 13.92 6.82
CA VAL A 100 -0.49 13.08 7.98
C VAL A 100 -0.53 13.95 9.22
N ILE A 101 -1.27 13.53 10.23
CA ILE A 101 -1.49 14.26 11.48
C ILE A 101 -1.17 13.32 12.63
N SER A 102 -0.30 13.76 13.52
CA SER A 102 -0.02 13.08 14.78
C SER A 102 -0.89 13.69 15.89
N SER A 103 -1.52 12.84 16.69
CA SER A 103 -2.35 13.20 17.85
C SER A 103 -1.99 12.33 19.05
N GLU A 104 -2.51 12.65 20.24
CA GLU A 104 -2.29 11.82 21.45
C GLU A 104 -2.77 10.37 21.26
N ASN A 105 -3.84 10.17 20.49
CA ASN A 105 -4.41 8.85 20.25
C ASN A 105 -3.68 8.04 19.19
N GLY A 106 -2.75 8.65 18.43
CA GLY A 106 -2.05 8.01 17.32
C GLY A 106 -1.93 8.91 16.11
N ILE A 107 -1.54 8.31 14.99
CA ILE A 107 -1.27 8.98 13.72
C ILE A 107 -2.41 8.67 12.75
N LEU A 108 -3.01 9.72 12.21
CA LEU A 108 -4.04 9.67 11.17
C LEU A 108 -3.45 10.17 9.86
N SER A 109 -3.61 9.40 8.80
CA SER A 109 -3.15 9.78 7.46
C SER A 109 -4.26 9.62 6.43
N ASN A 110 -4.44 10.64 5.61
CA ASN A 110 -5.51 10.69 4.63
C ASN A 110 -4.95 10.47 3.23
N TYR A 111 -5.62 9.65 2.44
CA TYR A 111 -5.20 9.30 1.08
C TYR A 111 -6.33 9.62 0.11
N THR A 112 -5.96 10.29 -0.98
CA THR A 112 -6.91 10.72 -2.02
C THR A 112 -6.70 9.91 -3.29
N ARG A 113 -7.80 9.56 -3.95
CA ARG A 113 -7.76 8.75 -5.16
C ARG A 113 -7.01 9.47 -6.27
N HIS A 114 -6.06 8.76 -6.88
CA HIS A 114 -5.48 9.16 -8.14
C HIS A 114 -6.41 8.76 -9.28
N ASN A 115 -6.95 9.75 -9.98
CA ASN A 115 -7.83 9.51 -11.12
C ASN A 115 -7.01 9.02 -12.32
N ILE A 116 -7.26 7.77 -12.70
CA ILE A 116 -6.86 7.18 -13.98
C ILE A 116 -8.16 6.94 -14.77
N GLU A 117 -8.04 6.87 -16.10
CA GLU A 117 -9.07 6.54 -17.09
C GLU A 117 -10.28 5.76 -16.56
N ASP A 118 -11.48 6.12 -17.02
CA ASP A 118 -12.73 5.47 -16.64
C ASP A 118 -12.74 3.99 -17.05
N CYS A 119 -12.38 3.14 -16.10
CA CYS A 119 -12.41 1.70 -16.23
C CYS A 119 -13.64 1.14 -15.51
N PRO A 120 -14.29 0.10 -16.07
CA PRO A 120 -15.32 -0.63 -15.33
C PRO A 120 -14.67 -1.24 -14.09
N ARG A 121 -15.21 -0.90 -12.92
CA ARG A 121 -14.76 -1.37 -11.60
C ARG A 121 -15.96 -1.75 -10.75
N ALA A 122 -15.73 -2.61 -9.75
CA ALA A 122 -16.70 -2.91 -8.72
C ALA A 122 -17.19 -1.62 -8.04
N ASN A 123 -18.47 -1.58 -7.68
CA ASN A 123 -19.10 -0.39 -7.09
C ASN A 123 -18.36 0.10 -5.83
N ALA A 124 -17.81 -0.84 -5.03
CA ALA A 124 -17.02 -0.53 -3.85
C ALA A 124 -15.79 0.33 -4.17
N ILE A 125 -14.99 -0.05 -5.18
CA ILE A 125 -13.84 0.76 -5.61
C ILE A 125 -14.29 2.02 -6.35
N LYS A 126 -15.32 1.90 -7.20
CA LYS A 126 -15.79 3.01 -8.04
C LYS A 126 -16.18 4.22 -7.17
N ASN A 127 -16.86 4.00 -6.06
CA ASN A 127 -17.32 5.06 -5.17
C ASN A 127 -16.28 5.50 -4.14
N LEU A 128 -15.25 4.68 -3.88
CA LEU A 128 -14.19 5.01 -2.93
C LEU A 128 -13.34 6.17 -3.45
N LYS A 129 -13.31 7.26 -2.67
CA LYS A 129 -12.56 8.49 -2.97
C LYS A 129 -11.47 8.79 -1.95
N TYR A 130 -11.73 8.40 -0.69
CA TYR A 130 -10.85 8.70 0.44
C TYR A 130 -10.56 7.43 1.24
N ILE A 131 -9.31 7.26 1.64
CA ILE A 131 -8.92 6.24 2.60
C ILE A 131 -8.23 6.94 3.75
N GLU A 132 -8.70 6.73 4.96
CA GLU A 132 -8.04 7.18 6.17
C GLU A 132 -7.29 5.99 6.76
N VAL A 133 -6.02 6.19 7.13
CA VAL A 133 -5.21 5.16 7.76
C VAL A 133 -4.84 5.63 9.15
N PHE A 134 -5.27 4.86 10.13
CA PHE A 134 -4.95 5.07 11.53
C PHE A 134 -3.84 4.10 11.96
N SER A 135 -2.87 4.59 12.72
CA SER A 135 -1.80 3.76 13.26
C SER A 135 -1.22 4.39 14.53
N HIS A 136 -0.76 3.57 15.47
CA HIS A 136 0.10 4.07 16.53
C HIS A 136 1.54 4.25 16.01
N LYS A 137 2.27 5.20 16.60
CA LYS A 137 3.69 5.40 16.28
C LYS A 137 4.42 4.08 16.46
N LEU A 138 5.12 3.65 15.42
CA LEU A 138 5.92 2.43 15.50
C LEU A 138 7.23 2.78 16.21
N GLU A 139 7.34 2.32 17.45
CA GLU A 139 8.58 2.39 18.22
C GLU A 139 9.17 0.98 18.29
N LEU A 140 10.23 0.76 17.52
CA LEU A 140 11.01 -0.46 17.59
C LEU A 140 12.07 -0.26 18.67
N ASP A 141 12.02 -1.07 19.73
CA ASP A 141 13.11 -1.11 20.69
C ASP A 141 14.40 -1.69 20.05
N THR A 142 15.53 -1.57 20.74
CA THR A 142 16.82 -2.03 20.22
C THR A 142 16.86 -3.53 19.92
N GLU A 143 16.12 -4.36 20.66
CA GLU A 143 16.03 -5.81 20.43
C GLU A 143 15.12 -6.13 19.23
N GLN A 144 14.02 -5.41 19.07
CA GLN A 144 13.08 -5.50 17.94
C GLN A 144 13.70 -5.02 16.64
N MET A 145 14.66 -4.09 16.68
CA MET A 145 15.46 -3.71 15.51
C MET A 145 16.42 -4.82 15.06
N MET A 146 16.87 -5.69 15.98
CA MET A 146 17.73 -6.83 15.64
C MET A 146 16.95 -8.02 15.07
N ILE A 147 15.63 -8.05 15.30
CA ILE A 147 14.72 -9.02 14.68
C ILE A 147 14.24 -8.41 13.35
N PRO A 148 14.14 -9.19 12.25
CA PRO A 148 13.53 -8.68 11.03
C PRO A 148 12.14 -8.15 11.37
N PRO A 149 11.85 -6.86 11.10
CA PRO A 149 10.58 -6.25 11.50
C PRO A 149 9.46 -7.07 10.88
N ARG A 150 8.64 -7.69 11.74
CA ARG A 150 7.45 -8.39 11.28
C ARG A 150 6.53 -7.36 10.65
N ARG A 151 5.95 -7.72 9.50
CA ARG A 151 4.93 -6.87 8.88
C ARG A 151 3.81 -6.66 9.89
N GLN A 152 3.30 -5.43 9.92
CA GLN A 152 2.14 -5.11 10.72
C GLN A 152 0.89 -5.66 10.05
N CYS A 153 -0.12 -5.94 10.86
CA CYS A 153 -1.43 -6.36 10.40
C CYS A 153 -2.36 -5.16 10.36
N CYS A 154 -3.51 -5.33 9.72
CA CYS A 154 -4.46 -4.25 9.60
C CYS A 154 -5.90 -4.74 9.48
N ASP A 155 -6.78 -3.90 10.00
CA ASP A 155 -8.22 -4.08 9.91
C ASP A 155 -8.81 -3.06 8.95
N VAL A 156 -9.75 -3.51 8.12
CA VAL A 156 -10.50 -2.65 7.21
C VAL A 156 -11.89 -2.43 7.78
N SER A 157 -12.28 -1.17 7.93
CA SER A 157 -13.64 -0.78 8.33
C SER A 157 -14.19 0.29 7.39
N SER A 158 -15.39 0.04 6.86
CA SER A 158 -16.07 1.03 6.04
C SER A 158 -16.83 2.01 6.95
N VAL A 159 -16.55 3.30 6.82
CA VAL A 159 -17.20 4.33 7.66
C VAL A 159 -18.32 5.05 6.90
N PHE A 160 -18.15 5.30 5.59
CA PHE A 160 -19.15 5.96 4.75
C PHE A 160 -19.15 5.45 3.30
N LYS A 161 -20.18 5.76 2.52
CA LYS A 161 -20.35 5.27 1.12
C LYS A 161 -19.16 5.54 0.18
N GLU A 162 -18.34 6.55 0.47
CA GLU A 162 -17.20 6.96 -0.37
C GLU A 162 -15.85 6.96 0.38
N SER A 163 -15.83 6.56 1.66
CA SER A 163 -14.62 6.56 2.48
C SER A 163 -14.47 5.31 3.33
N MET A 164 -13.22 4.94 3.58
CA MET A 164 -12.86 3.74 4.32
C MET A 164 -11.73 4.05 5.29
N VAL A 165 -11.74 3.36 6.43
CA VAL A 165 -10.67 3.41 7.43
C VAL A 165 -9.89 2.10 7.41
N ILE A 166 -8.57 2.21 7.40
CA ILE A 166 -7.65 1.10 7.61
C ILE A 166 -6.91 1.37 8.91
N SER A 167 -6.97 0.44 9.86
CA SER A 167 -6.23 0.54 11.12
C SER A 167 -5.02 -0.39 11.07
N ILE A 168 -3.81 0.16 11.11
CA ILE A 168 -2.56 -0.63 11.16
C ILE A 168 -2.17 -0.85 12.62
N ARG A 169 -1.92 -2.10 12.98
CA ARG A 169 -1.57 -2.53 14.33
C ARG A 169 -0.58 -3.69 14.33
N GLN A 170 -0.09 -4.05 15.51
CA GLN A 170 0.63 -5.30 15.67
C GLN A 170 -0.29 -6.49 15.36
N CYS A 171 0.29 -7.52 14.76
CA CYS A 171 -0.43 -8.77 14.48
C CYS A 171 -0.77 -9.49 15.78
N GLY A 172 -1.98 -10.02 15.86
CA GLY A 172 -2.40 -10.94 16.91
C GLY A 172 -1.71 -12.29 16.81
N SER A 173 -1.80 -13.11 17.86
CA SER A 173 -1.14 -14.42 17.94
C SER A 173 -1.61 -15.43 16.90
N SER A 174 -2.85 -15.30 16.41
CA SER A 174 -3.45 -16.20 15.42
C SER A 174 -3.51 -15.62 14.00
N GLU A 175 -2.99 -14.41 13.79
CA GLU A 175 -3.00 -13.77 12.48
C GLU A 175 -1.80 -14.25 11.65
N LEU A 176 -2.11 -14.79 10.47
CA LEU A 176 -1.10 -15.29 9.55
C LEU A 176 -0.44 -14.11 8.82
N ILE A 177 0.85 -13.91 9.08
CA ILE A 177 1.68 -12.90 8.40
C ILE A 177 2.23 -13.44 7.07
N SER A 178 1.97 -14.73 6.78
CA SER A 178 2.27 -15.43 5.54
C SER A 178 1.18 -16.47 5.27
N MET A 179 0.66 -16.56 4.04
CA MET A 179 -0.09 -17.76 3.64
C MET A 179 0.89 -18.93 3.51
N HIS A 180 0.66 -20.02 4.26
CA HIS A 180 1.32 -21.30 4.00
C HIS A 180 0.64 -21.92 2.78
N LEU A 181 1.45 -22.21 1.76
CA LEU A 181 1.05 -22.93 0.55
C LEU A 181 0.77 -24.41 0.86
#